data_AF-A0A9D9JMM1-F1
#
_entry.id   AF-A0A9D9JMM1-F1
#
_cell.length_a   1.000
_cell.length_b   1.000
_cell.length_c   1.000
_cell.angle_alpha   90.00
_cell.angle_beta   90.00
_cell.angle_gamma   90.00
#
_symmetry.space_group_name_H-M   'P 1'
#
loop_
_entity.id
_entity.type
_entity.pdbx_description
1 polymer ?
#
loop_
_entity_poly.entity_id
_entity_poly.type
_entity_poly.pdbx_seq_one_letter_code
_entity_poly.pdbx_strand_id
1 'polypeptide(L)'
;MSRRTNHAQRERHGPHRSPLVALVLVNLIGLACAVSPAGTPPTPTPLAHPSEPDALVLRIETSGGLLPPFVLVTELPELSVYGDGTVIVLGPQILIYPPPALPNLLQSRITEDGLQLLLREAAAAGLLDGDADYPLPGVYDAPTTFFTVHAGGKRTRVSVYALGLEDPSDPRLTAEQREARQKLAAFAAKARDLTSWLPADAIIERDMPYVITRLQVVVVPADAPQAPQSPENIPVSSRPWSLPTPLSQIGEPAPWVGPTARCAVIASRKELPRLLEELATANTLTRWESGQQEFVLLVRPLLPDETGCQPRR
;
A
#
# COMPACT_ATOMS: atom_id res chain seq x y z
N MET A 1 -55.89 14.25 -40.87
CA MET A 1 -56.82 13.11 -41.02
C MET A 1 -56.44 12.08 -39.96
N SER A 2 -57.18 12.01 -38.85
CA SER A 2 -58.18 10.96 -38.56
C SER A 2 -57.50 9.71 -37.96
N ARG A 3 -57.83 9.14 -36.80
CA ARG A 3 -58.87 9.32 -35.76
C ARG A 3 -58.44 8.45 -34.56
N ARG A 4 -58.73 8.94 -33.34
CA ARG A 4 -59.31 8.29 -32.14
C ARG A 4 -59.35 6.74 -32.13
N THR A 5 -59.08 6.06 -31.00
CA THR A 5 -60.06 5.96 -29.89
C THR A 5 -59.45 5.62 -28.52
N ASN A 6 -59.79 6.47 -27.54
CA ASN A 6 -59.86 6.14 -26.11
C ASN A 6 -61.10 5.29 -25.84
N HIS A 7 -61.00 4.34 -24.91
CA HIS A 7 -62.16 3.67 -24.31
C HIS A 7 -62.28 4.08 -22.84
N ALA A 8 -63.35 4.82 -22.54
CA ALA A 8 -64.00 4.93 -21.23
C ALA A 8 -64.69 3.58 -20.91
N GLN A 9 -65.22 3.22 -19.74
CA GLN A 9 -65.71 3.92 -18.54
C GLN A 9 -66.19 2.79 -17.59
N ARG A 10 -66.14 2.95 -16.26
CA ARG A 10 -67.25 2.50 -15.40
C ARG A 10 -67.17 3.10 -13.99
N GLU A 11 -67.94 4.16 -13.81
CA GLU A 11 -68.44 4.59 -12.52
C GLU A 11 -69.59 3.69 -12.06
N ARG A 12 -69.73 3.51 -10.74
CA ARG A 12 -71.03 3.32 -10.09
C ARG A 12 -71.09 4.18 -8.83
N HIS A 13 -72.07 5.08 -8.84
CA HIS A 13 -72.47 5.98 -7.77
C HIS A 13 -73.55 5.34 -6.87
N GLY A 14 -73.47 5.68 -5.58
CA GLY A 14 -74.62 6.05 -4.73
C GLY A 14 -75.01 5.06 -3.61
N PRO A 15 -75.77 5.50 -2.57
CA PRO A 15 -76.09 6.87 -2.16
C PRO A 15 -75.96 7.16 -0.64
N HIS A 16 -76.02 8.46 -0.31
CA HIS A 16 -76.12 9.09 1.01
C HIS A 16 -77.29 8.63 1.89
N ARG A 17 -77.09 8.57 3.22
CA ARG A 17 -77.99 9.11 4.29
C ARG A 17 -77.23 9.33 5.62
N SER A 18 -77.31 10.54 6.18
CA SER A 18 -76.97 10.91 7.57
C SER A 18 -78.24 10.88 8.45
N PRO A 19 -78.24 11.28 9.74
CA PRO A 19 -77.30 11.06 10.85
C PRO A 19 -78.00 10.35 12.04
N LEU A 20 -77.25 9.72 12.95
CA LEU A 20 -77.79 9.40 14.29
C LEU A 20 -76.67 9.59 15.32
N VAL A 21 -76.93 10.57 16.18
CA VAL A 21 -76.16 10.93 17.37
C VAL A 21 -76.34 9.81 18.40
N ALA A 22 -75.23 9.19 18.82
CA ALA A 22 -75.17 8.38 20.03
C ALA A 22 -73.91 8.77 20.80
N LEU A 23 -74.14 9.50 21.88
CA LEU A 23 -73.15 9.91 22.87
C LEU A 23 -72.76 8.66 23.67
N VAL A 24 -71.53 8.16 23.52
CA VAL A 24 -70.96 7.15 24.41
C VAL A 24 -69.67 7.70 24.99
N LEU A 25 -69.75 8.12 26.24
CA LEU A 25 -68.58 8.36 27.10
C LEU A 25 -67.93 7.00 27.40
N VAL A 26 -66.70 6.79 26.94
CA VAL A 26 -65.81 5.74 27.47
C VAL A 26 -64.48 6.37 27.87
N ASN A 27 -64.08 6.00 29.07
CA ASN A 27 -62.92 6.46 29.83
C ASN A 27 -61.57 6.19 29.16
N LEU A 28 -60.65 7.13 29.44
CA LEU A 28 -59.18 7.07 29.39
C LEU A 28 -58.55 5.66 29.29
N ILE A 29 -57.74 5.44 28.24
CA ILE A 29 -56.37 4.91 28.36
C ILE A 29 -55.49 5.63 27.33
N GLY A 30 -54.51 6.41 27.80
CA GLY A 30 -53.56 7.11 26.94
C GLY A 30 -52.59 6.13 26.30
N LEU A 31 -52.69 5.96 24.98
CA LEU A 31 -51.67 5.30 24.17
C LEU A 31 -50.72 6.37 23.64
N ALA A 32 -49.79 6.80 24.49
CA ALA A 32 -48.63 7.54 24.03
C ALA A 32 -47.76 6.55 23.23
N CYS A 33 -47.82 6.61 21.90
CA CYS A 33 -46.75 6.06 21.08
C CYS A 33 -45.47 6.84 21.40
N ALA A 34 -44.72 6.35 22.38
CA ALA A 34 -43.34 6.75 22.56
C ALA A 34 -42.58 6.31 21.31
N VAL A 35 -42.36 7.26 20.40
CA VAL A 35 -41.34 7.14 19.37
C VAL A 35 -40.03 7.08 20.14
N SER A 36 -39.50 5.88 20.35
CA SER A 36 -38.14 5.72 20.82
C SER A 36 -37.24 6.52 19.87
N PRO A 37 -36.43 7.48 20.35
CA PRO A 37 -35.40 8.04 19.50
C PRO A 37 -34.58 6.85 19.00
N ALA A 38 -34.49 6.69 17.68
CA ALA A 38 -33.59 5.72 17.08
C ALA A 38 -32.21 5.99 17.70
N GLY A 39 -31.76 5.08 18.55
CA GLY A 39 -30.47 5.20 19.19
C GLY A 39 -29.44 5.34 18.08
N THR A 40 -28.62 6.39 18.14
CA THR A 40 -27.45 6.51 17.28
C THR A 40 -26.72 5.16 17.34
N PRO A 41 -26.46 4.50 16.19
CA PRO A 41 -25.73 3.25 16.21
C PRO A 41 -24.43 3.45 16.99
N PRO A 42 -24.04 2.51 17.86
CA PRO A 42 -22.86 2.67 18.69
C PRO A 42 -21.67 2.97 17.79
N THR A 43 -20.95 4.06 18.08
CA THR A 43 -19.70 4.37 17.40
C THR A 43 -18.78 3.17 17.60
N PRO A 44 -18.28 2.55 16.52
CA PRO A 44 -17.41 1.39 16.64
C PRO A 44 -16.19 1.77 17.48
N THR A 45 -15.82 0.88 18.41
CA THR A 45 -14.65 1.08 19.26
C THR A 45 -13.40 1.22 18.39
N PRO A 46 -12.60 2.29 18.58
CA PRO A 46 -11.35 2.46 17.85
C PRO A 46 -10.39 1.27 18.05
N LEU A 47 -9.72 0.87 16.98
CA LEU A 47 -8.67 -0.13 17.03
C LEU A 47 -7.39 0.55 17.49
N ALA A 48 -6.85 0.14 18.64
CA ALA A 48 -5.59 0.68 19.14
C ALA A 48 -4.43 0.37 18.17
N HIS A 49 -3.62 1.36 17.81
CA HIS A 49 -2.42 1.22 16.99
C HIS A 49 -1.30 2.13 17.52
N PRO A 50 -0.04 1.92 17.12
CA PRO A 50 1.03 2.87 17.40
C PRO A 50 0.68 4.25 16.82
N SER A 51 0.95 5.32 17.57
CA SER A 51 0.61 6.70 17.20
C SER A 51 1.83 7.56 16.82
N GLU A 52 3.05 7.04 17.01
CA GLU A 52 4.27 7.77 16.66
C GLU A 52 4.39 7.92 15.13
N PRO A 53 4.91 9.04 14.61
CA PRO A 53 5.00 9.30 13.16
C PRO A 53 5.85 8.31 12.36
N ASP A 54 6.83 7.67 12.99
CA ASP A 54 7.69 6.67 12.38
C ASP A 54 7.26 5.23 12.69
N ALA A 55 6.20 5.05 13.50
CA ALA A 55 5.70 3.74 13.85
C ALA A 55 4.81 3.18 12.74
N LEU A 56 5.24 2.06 12.16
CA LEU A 56 4.50 1.36 11.12
C LEU A 56 3.17 0.80 11.65
N VAL A 57 2.08 1.10 10.97
CA VAL A 57 0.73 0.57 11.25
C VAL A 57 0.32 -0.49 10.23
N LEU A 58 0.50 -0.24 8.93
CA LEU A 58 0.19 -1.19 7.85
C LEU A 58 1.29 -1.14 6.79
N ARG A 59 1.75 -2.31 6.34
CA ARG A 59 2.61 -2.45 5.15
C ARG A 59 2.06 -3.53 4.23
N ILE A 60 2.06 -3.22 2.93
CA ILE A 60 1.87 -4.19 1.86
C ILE A 60 3.15 -4.18 1.03
N GLU A 61 3.81 -5.34 0.95
CA GLU A 61 5.00 -5.52 0.14
C GLU A 61 4.89 -6.82 -0.65
N THR A 62 5.41 -6.83 -1.86
CA THR A 62 5.54 -8.04 -2.67
C THR A 62 7.03 -8.27 -2.87
N SER A 63 7.50 -9.50 -2.65
CA SER A 63 8.91 -9.86 -2.81
C SER A 63 9.08 -11.34 -3.14
N GLY A 64 10.30 -11.74 -3.51
CA GLY A 64 10.64 -13.11 -3.89
C GLY A 64 10.47 -13.37 -5.39
N GLY A 65 10.16 -14.62 -5.75
CA GLY A 65 10.20 -15.08 -7.14
C GLY A 65 11.63 -15.14 -7.69
N LEU A 66 11.78 -15.13 -9.01
CA LEU A 66 13.07 -15.16 -9.71
C LEU A 66 13.59 -13.77 -10.07
N LEU A 67 13.44 -12.80 -9.17
CA LEU A 67 13.98 -11.46 -9.37
C LEU A 67 15.52 -11.46 -9.28
N PRO A 68 16.22 -10.71 -10.14
CA PRO A 68 17.66 -10.53 -10.01
C PRO A 68 18.05 -9.92 -8.66
N PRO A 69 19.23 -10.25 -8.11
CA PRO A 69 19.66 -9.75 -6.79
C PRO A 69 19.59 -8.22 -6.66
N PHE A 70 19.94 -7.48 -7.71
CA PHE A 70 19.91 -6.01 -7.70
C PHE A 70 18.49 -5.42 -7.59
N VAL A 71 17.46 -6.17 -7.99
CA VAL A 71 16.05 -5.76 -7.81
C VAL A 71 15.63 -5.94 -6.36
N LEU A 72 15.98 -7.09 -5.74
CA LEU A 72 15.63 -7.39 -4.35
C LEU A 72 16.16 -6.35 -3.36
N VAL A 73 17.33 -5.75 -3.62
CA VAL A 73 17.91 -4.74 -2.72
C VAL A 73 17.33 -3.34 -2.91
N THR A 74 16.60 -3.09 -4.00
CA THR A 74 16.02 -1.79 -4.36
C THR A 74 14.49 -1.77 -4.32
N GLU A 75 13.84 -2.93 -4.24
CA GLU A 75 12.37 -3.06 -4.16
C GLU A 75 11.78 -2.21 -3.03
N LEU A 76 10.57 -1.69 -3.20
CA LEU A 76 9.91 -0.85 -2.19
C LEU A 76 8.56 -1.46 -1.83
N PRO A 77 8.07 -1.27 -0.59
CA PRO A 77 6.70 -1.60 -0.27
C PRO A 77 5.76 -0.86 -1.20
N GLU A 78 4.68 -1.53 -1.58
CA GLU A 78 3.64 -0.95 -2.43
C GLU A 78 2.80 0.07 -1.64
N LEU A 79 2.66 -0.15 -0.34
CA LEU A 79 1.99 0.72 0.61
C LEU A 79 2.68 0.63 1.98
N SER A 80 2.93 1.77 2.62
CA SER A 80 3.25 1.86 4.05
C SER A 80 2.40 2.97 4.69
N VAL A 81 1.79 2.66 5.83
CA VAL A 81 0.97 3.59 6.62
C VAL A 81 1.52 3.66 8.04
N TYR A 82 1.66 4.88 8.56
CA TYR A 82 2.28 5.18 9.85
C TYR A 82 1.27 5.72 10.87
N GLY A 83 1.69 5.75 12.14
CA GLY A 83 0.85 6.08 13.29
C GLY A 83 0.23 7.48 13.27
N ASP A 84 0.84 8.42 12.55
CA ASP A 84 0.33 9.79 12.38
C ASP A 84 -0.55 9.99 11.14
N GLY A 85 -0.91 8.89 10.46
CA GLY A 85 -1.68 8.89 9.22
C GLY A 85 -0.85 9.17 7.98
N THR A 86 0.48 9.18 8.05
CA THR A 86 1.32 9.26 6.85
C THR A 86 1.18 8.00 6.01
N VAL A 87 0.90 8.15 4.72
CA VAL A 87 0.77 7.08 3.73
C VAL A 87 1.83 7.27 2.66
N ILE A 88 2.67 6.26 2.43
CA ILE A 88 3.71 6.27 1.40
C ILE A 88 3.45 5.14 0.41
N VAL A 89 3.45 5.48 -0.88
CA VAL A 89 3.27 4.56 -2.01
C VAL A 89 4.32 4.79 -3.09
N LEU A 90 4.55 3.77 -3.91
CA LEU A 90 5.26 3.96 -5.18
C LEU A 90 4.29 4.61 -6.19
N GLY A 91 4.63 5.82 -6.62
CA GLY A 91 3.88 6.55 -7.64
C GLY A 91 4.07 5.97 -9.05
N PRO A 92 3.31 6.50 -10.03
CA PRO A 92 3.42 6.07 -11.42
C PRO A 92 4.85 6.18 -11.95
N GLN A 93 5.30 5.17 -12.67
CA GLN A 93 6.61 5.15 -13.32
C GLN A 93 6.46 5.23 -14.83
N ILE A 94 7.34 6.01 -15.46
CA ILE A 94 7.46 6.05 -16.92
C ILE A 94 8.15 4.76 -17.41
N LEU A 95 7.62 4.14 -18.45
CA LEU A 95 8.17 2.91 -19.04
C LEU A 95 9.35 3.22 -19.98
N ILE A 96 10.39 3.87 -19.46
CA ILE A 96 11.65 4.13 -20.18
C ILE A 96 12.74 3.17 -19.71
N TYR A 97 13.66 2.82 -20.61
CA TYR A 97 14.82 2.00 -20.30
C TYR A 97 16.13 2.69 -20.69
N PRO A 98 17.13 2.76 -19.79
CA PRO A 98 17.06 2.36 -18.37
C PRO A 98 16.17 3.30 -17.53
N PRO A 99 15.54 2.80 -16.46
CA PRO A 99 14.73 3.62 -15.58
C PRO A 99 15.57 4.64 -14.80
N PRO A 100 14.97 5.76 -14.32
CA PRO A 100 15.63 6.70 -13.44
C PRO A 100 16.25 6.05 -12.19
N ALA A 101 17.34 6.61 -11.66
CA ALA A 101 18.02 6.04 -10.50
C ALA A 101 17.17 6.18 -9.22
N LEU A 102 16.40 7.26 -9.10
CA LEU A 102 15.48 7.45 -7.98
C LEU A 102 14.07 6.98 -8.34
N PRO A 103 13.38 6.28 -7.41
CA PRO A 103 11.98 5.94 -7.59
C PRO A 103 11.08 7.16 -7.41
N ASN A 104 9.90 7.12 -8.01
CA ASN A 104 8.84 8.09 -7.76
C ASN A 104 8.06 7.68 -6.50
N LEU A 105 8.45 8.18 -5.32
CA LEU A 105 7.69 7.95 -4.07
C LEU A 105 6.72 9.10 -3.82
N LEU A 106 5.47 8.75 -3.50
CA LEU A 106 4.42 9.70 -3.15
C LEU A 106 4.03 9.52 -1.68
N GLN A 107 3.73 10.64 -1.04
CA GLN A 107 3.25 10.74 0.32
C GLN A 107 1.87 11.40 0.32
N SER A 108 0.95 10.80 1.06
CA SER A 108 -0.33 11.39 1.45
C SER A 108 -0.44 11.42 2.96
N ARG A 109 -1.41 12.16 3.48
CA ARG A 109 -1.72 12.17 4.92
C ARG A 109 -3.21 12.01 5.11
N ILE A 110 -3.60 11.07 5.95
CA ILE A 110 -4.99 10.83 6.34
C ILE A 110 -5.22 11.23 7.79
N THR A 111 -6.48 11.48 8.13
CA THR A 111 -6.91 11.70 9.52
C THR A 111 -6.91 10.37 10.30
N GLU A 112 -7.00 10.48 11.63
CA GLU A 112 -7.24 9.33 12.50
C GLU A 112 -8.51 8.56 12.10
N ASP A 113 -9.60 9.25 11.77
CA ASP A 113 -10.84 8.59 11.31
C ASP A 113 -10.62 7.81 10.01
N GLY A 114 -9.81 8.34 9.09
CA GLY A 114 -9.37 7.65 7.88
C GLY A 114 -8.52 6.41 8.17
N LEU A 115 -7.61 6.50 9.13
CA LEU A 115 -6.78 5.38 9.56
C LEU A 115 -7.64 4.28 10.21
N GLN A 116 -8.61 4.65 11.04
CA GLN A 116 -9.57 3.71 11.64
C GLN A 116 -10.49 3.06 10.60
N LEU A 117 -10.86 3.75 9.52
CA LEU A 117 -11.55 3.14 8.38
C LEU A 117 -10.66 2.09 7.70
N LEU A 118 -9.40 2.40 7.41
CA LEU A 118 -8.45 1.46 6.81
C LEU A 118 -8.20 0.23 7.69
N LEU A 119 -8.01 0.42 9.00
CA LEU A 119 -7.81 -0.68 9.94
C LEU A 119 -9.03 -1.61 10.05
N ARG A 120 -10.24 -1.08 9.90
CA ARG A 120 -11.46 -1.90 9.83
C ARG A 120 -11.52 -2.74 8.56
N GLU A 121 -11.10 -2.19 7.43
CA GLU A 121 -10.97 -2.96 6.18
C GLU A 121 -9.91 -4.06 6.32
N ALA A 122 -8.79 -3.76 6.99
CA ALA A 122 -7.76 -4.77 7.29
C ALA A 122 -8.32 -5.88 8.20
N ALA A 123 -9.11 -5.52 9.22
CA ALA A 123 -9.77 -6.47 10.10
C ALA A 123 -10.77 -7.35 9.34
N ALA A 124 -11.60 -6.76 8.47
CA ALA A 124 -12.54 -7.50 7.63
C ALA A 124 -11.85 -8.47 6.65
N ALA A 125 -10.60 -8.17 6.27
CA ALA A 125 -9.76 -9.05 5.47
C ALA A 125 -9.07 -10.17 6.27
N GLY A 126 -9.24 -10.22 7.60
CA GLY A 126 -8.63 -11.21 8.48
C GLY A 126 -7.20 -10.86 8.92
N LEU A 127 -6.69 -9.67 8.60
CA LEU A 127 -5.32 -9.26 8.96
C LEU A 127 -5.13 -8.99 10.46
N LEU A 128 -6.21 -8.96 11.22
CA LEU A 128 -6.21 -8.85 12.67
C LEU A 128 -6.58 -10.18 13.35
N ASP A 129 -6.52 -11.33 12.66
CA ASP A 129 -6.80 -12.63 13.28
C ASP A 129 -5.54 -13.27 13.86
N GLY A 130 -4.39 -13.04 13.23
CA GLY A 130 -3.09 -13.59 13.64
C GLY A 130 -2.23 -13.87 12.42
N ASP A 131 -1.00 -14.32 12.64
CA ASP A 131 -0.10 -14.68 11.54
C ASP A 131 -0.69 -15.83 10.72
N ALA A 132 -0.58 -15.75 9.40
CA ALA A 132 -1.10 -16.76 8.49
C ALA A 132 -0.24 -16.87 7.23
N ASP A 133 -0.19 -18.06 6.64
CA ASP A 133 0.47 -18.33 5.37
C ASP A 133 -0.50 -19.03 4.40
N TYR A 134 -0.59 -18.49 3.20
CA TYR A 134 -1.46 -18.97 2.13
C TYR A 134 -0.61 -19.37 0.91
N PRO A 135 -0.11 -20.62 0.88
CA PRO A 135 0.58 -21.15 -0.29
C PRO A 135 -0.39 -21.36 -1.45
N LEU A 136 0.15 -21.48 -2.67
CA LEU A 136 -0.61 -21.88 -3.85
C LEU A 136 0.08 -23.07 -4.55
N PRO A 137 -0.41 -24.31 -4.36
CA PRO A 137 0.19 -25.48 -4.97
C PRO A 137 0.22 -25.42 -6.50
N GLY A 138 1.33 -25.87 -7.10
CA GLY A 138 1.49 -25.95 -8.55
C GLY A 138 1.75 -24.62 -9.25
N VAL A 139 1.96 -23.53 -8.50
CA VAL A 139 2.58 -22.31 -9.01
C VAL A 139 4.04 -22.29 -8.56
N TYR A 140 4.92 -21.87 -9.46
CA TYR A 140 6.35 -21.75 -9.22
C TYR A 140 6.81 -20.34 -9.60
N ASP A 141 7.89 -19.87 -8.98
CA ASP A 141 8.58 -18.62 -9.32
C ASP A 141 7.77 -17.32 -9.22
N ALA A 142 6.53 -17.38 -8.71
CA ALA A 142 5.74 -16.21 -8.37
C ALA A 142 6.28 -15.52 -7.11
N PRO A 143 6.02 -14.22 -6.93
CA PRO A 143 6.34 -13.55 -5.69
C PRO A 143 5.30 -13.86 -4.60
N THR A 144 5.65 -13.49 -3.37
CA THR A 144 4.75 -13.51 -2.20
C THR A 144 4.35 -12.08 -1.86
N THR A 145 3.06 -11.84 -1.67
CA THR A 145 2.57 -10.59 -1.08
C THR A 145 2.50 -10.77 0.44
N PHE A 146 3.12 -9.86 1.18
CA PHE A 146 3.12 -9.81 2.63
C PHE A 146 2.32 -8.61 3.11
N PHE A 147 1.45 -8.87 4.09
CA PHE A 147 0.73 -7.86 4.83
C PHE A 147 1.30 -7.83 6.25
N THR A 148 1.72 -6.67 6.72
CA THR A 148 2.11 -6.48 8.13
C THR A 148 1.21 -5.43 8.75
N VAL A 149 0.53 -5.77 9.84
CA VAL A 149 -0.39 -4.87 10.55
C VAL A 149 -0.02 -4.78 12.03
N HIS A 150 0.00 -3.57 12.59
CA HIS A 150 0.20 -3.28 14.01
C HIS A 150 -1.04 -2.57 14.53
N ALA A 151 -2.01 -3.36 14.98
CA ALA A 151 -3.29 -2.86 15.48
C ALA A 151 -3.93 -3.86 16.45
N GLY A 152 -4.86 -3.40 17.28
CA GLY A 152 -5.52 -4.24 18.28
C GLY A 152 -4.57 -4.82 19.34
N GLY A 153 -3.47 -4.11 19.62
CA GLY A 153 -2.46 -4.56 20.59
C GLY A 153 -1.56 -5.70 20.12
N LYS A 154 -1.58 -6.04 18.82
CA LYS A 154 -0.72 -7.07 18.25
C LYS A 154 -0.08 -6.63 16.93
N ARG A 155 1.02 -7.29 16.60
CA ARG A 155 1.63 -7.26 15.29
C ARG A 155 1.32 -8.57 14.59
N THR A 156 0.75 -8.49 13.39
CA THR A 156 0.40 -9.64 12.56
C THR A 156 1.10 -9.55 11.21
N ARG A 157 1.60 -10.68 10.72
CA ARG A 157 2.14 -10.84 9.37
C ARG A 157 1.44 -11.97 8.64
N VAL A 158 0.83 -11.65 7.50
CA VAL A 158 0.18 -12.61 6.61
C VAL A 158 0.96 -12.68 5.29
N SER A 159 1.33 -13.89 4.86
CA SER A 159 1.95 -14.15 3.56
C SER A 159 0.97 -14.82 2.61
N VAL A 160 0.89 -14.33 1.38
CA VAL A 160 0.08 -14.94 0.31
C VAL A 160 0.94 -15.15 -0.92
N TYR A 161 1.31 -16.41 -1.16
CA TYR A 161 2.08 -16.77 -2.34
C TYR A 161 1.20 -16.64 -3.59
N ALA A 162 1.73 -16.00 -4.64
CA ALA A 162 1.06 -15.87 -5.93
C ALA A 162 -0.35 -15.25 -5.85
N LEU A 163 -0.52 -14.21 -5.02
CA LEU A 163 -1.82 -13.55 -4.80
C LEU A 163 -2.44 -13.09 -6.12
N GLY A 164 -3.66 -13.57 -6.41
CA GLY A 164 -4.40 -13.24 -7.63
C GLY A 164 -4.11 -14.14 -8.84
N LEU A 165 -3.24 -15.15 -8.70
CA LEU A 165 -2.98 -16.16 -9.73
C LEU A 165 -3.76 -17.47 -9.52
N GLU A 166 -4.47 -17.60 -8.39
CA GLU A 166 -5.29 -18.77 -8.12
C GLU A 166 -6.48 -18.92 -9.09
N ASP A 167 -6.77 -20.16 -9.47
CA ASP A 167 -8.06 -20.49 -10.07
C ASP A 167 -9.13 -20.49 -8.96
N PRO A 168 -10.25 -19.74 -9.10
CA PRO A 168 -11.33 -19.76 -8.12
C PRO A 168 -11.93 -21.15 -7.86
N SER A 169 -11.73 -22.10 -8.78
CA SER A 169 -12.16 -23.48 -8.70
C SER A 169 -11.05 -24.47 -8.34
N ASP A 170 -9.84 -24.01 -7.98
CA ASP A 170 -8.70 -24.89 -7.67
C ASP A 170 -9.07 -25.89 -6.56
N PRO A 171 -9.14 -27.20 -6.88
CA PRO A 171 -9.55 -28.22 -5.91
C PRO A 171 -8.49 -28.47 -4.83
N ARG A 172 -7.28 -27.92 -4.97
CA ARG A 172 -6.18 -28.04 -3.99
C ARG A 172 -6.28 -27.03 -2.86
N LEU A 173 -7.14 -26.01 -2.99
CA LEU A 173 -7.44 -25.05 -1.94
C LEU A 173 -8.71 -25.45 -1.18
N THR A 174 -8.76 -25.17 0.12
CA THR A 174 -10.02 -25.23 0.87
C THR A 174 -10.92 -24.04 0.54
N ALA A 175 -12.20 -24.10 0.93
CA ALA A 175 -13.12 -22.98 0.74
C ALA A 175 -12.66 -21.73 1.52
N GLU A 176 -12.17 -21.95 2.73
CA GLU A 176 -11.65 -20.90 3.62
C GLU A 176 -10.39 -20.25 3.05
N GLN A 177 -9.48 -21.05 2.47
CA GLN A 177 -8.29 -20.51 1.80
C GLN A 177 -8.66 -19.67 0.59
N ARG A 178 -9.62 -20.11 -0.24
CA ARG A 178 -10.09 -19.32 -1.38
C ARG A 178 -10.73 -18.01 -0.93
N GLU A 179 -11.58 -18.05 0.09
CA GLU A 179 -12.22 -16.85 0.63
C GLU A 179 -11.19 -15.88 1.22
N ALA A 180 -10.23 -16.36 2.00
CA ALA A 180 -9.18 -15.52 2.59
C ALA A 180 -8.34 -14.84 1.51
N ARG A 181 -7.90 -15.58 0.48
CA ARG A 181 -7.12 -15.01 -0.63
C ARG A 181 -7.91 -13.95 -1.40
N GLN A 182 -9.20 -14.18 -1.65
CA GLN A 182 -10.09 -13.19 -2.28
C GLN A 182 -10.22 -11.91 -1.44
N LYS A 183 -10.42 -12.05 -0.13
CA LYS A 183 -10.49 -10.90 0.80
C LYS A 183 -9.17 -10.12 0.82
N LEU A 184 -8.03 -10.82 0.87
CA LEU A 184 -6.71 -10.20 0.88
C LEU A 184 -6.38 -9.50 -0.45
N ALA A 185 -6.75 -10.09 -1.58
CA ALA A 185 -6.61 -9.45 -2.90
C ALA A 185 -7.45 -8.17 -2.99
N ALA A 186 -8.72 -8.24 -2.56
CA ALA A 186 -9.63 -7.10 -2.56
C ALA A 186 -9.14 -5.99 -1.62
N PHE A 187 -8.67 -6.36 -0.42
CA PHE A 187 -8.08 -5.42 0.52
C PHE A 187 -6.82 -4.76 -0.04
N ALA A 188 -5.91 -5.52 -0.65
CA ALA A 188 -4.70 -4.96 -1.24
C ALA A 188 -5.00 -3.93 -2.32
N ALA A 189 -5.94 -4.24 -3.24
CA ALA A 189 -6.39 -3.30 -4.25
C ALA A 189 -7.01 -2.04 -3.62
N LYS A 190 -7.92 -2.21 -2.65
CA LYS A 190 -8.59 -1.12 -1.96
C LYS A 190 -7.63 -0.24 -1.16
N ALA A 191 -6.66 -0.82 -0.47
CA ALA A 191 -5.68 -0.10 0.34
C ALA A 191 -4.69 0.70 -0.53
N ARG A 192 -4.30 0.17 -1.70
CA ARG A 192 -3.45 0.88 -2.68
C ARG A 192 -4.20 2.03 -3.35
N ASP A 193 -5.51 1.91 -3.51
CA ASP A 193 -6.39 2.96 -4.04
C ASP A 193 -7.13 3.72 -2.91
N LEU A 194 -6.41 4.00 -1.82
CA LEU A 194 -6.97 4.57 -0.58
C LEU A 194 -7.85 5.81 -0.82
N THR A 195 -7.42 6.67 -1.72
CA THR A 195 -8.05 7.97 -1.99
C THR A 195 -9.36 7.89 -2.77
N SER A 196 -9.70 6.73 -3.35
CA SER A 196 -10.94 6.59 -4.13
C SER A 196 -12.18 6.30 -3.28
N TRP A 197 -11.98 5.79 -2.05
CA TRP A 197 -13.08 5.35 -1.19
C TRP A 197 -13.09 5.98 0.20
N LEU A 198 -11.96 6.55 0.67
CA LEU A 198 -11.99 7.34 1.89
C LEU A 198 -12.84 8.61 1.70
N PRO A 199 -13.60 9.02 2.74
CA PRO A 199 -14.25 10.32 2.77
C PRO A 199 -13.25 11.45 2.49
N ALA A 200 -13.68 12.49 1.78
CA ALA A 200 -12.79 13.59 1.39
C ALA A 200 -12.21 14.34 2.61
N ASP A 201 -12.99 14.46 3.70
CA ASP A 201 -12.56 15.04 4.98
C ASP A 201 -11.61 14.13 5.76
N ALA A 202 -11.47 12.86 5.37
CA ALA A 202 -10.49 11.95 5.95
C ALA A 202 -9.09 12.08 5.31
N ILE A 203 -8.93 12.89 4.25
CA ILE A 203 -7.67 13.09 3.52
C ILE A 203 -7.19 14.52 3.77
N ILE A 204 -6.02 14.65 4.41
CA ILE A 204 -5.39 15.93 4.75
C ILE A 204 -4.50 16.42 3.60
N GLU A 205 -3.66 15.53 3.07
CA GLU A 205 -2.74 15.78 1.97
C GLU A 205 -2.76 14.61 1.00
N ARG A 206 -2.56 14.88 -0.30
CA ARG A 206 -2.65 13.89 -1.36
C ARG A 206 -1.49 13.99 -2.33
N ASP A 207 -0.89 12.83 -2.62
CA ASP A 207 0.04 12.59 -3.72
C ASP A 207 1.21 13.59 -3.79
N MET A 208 1.68 14.06 -2.63
CA MET A 208 2.84 14.94 -2.53
C MET A 208 4.14 14.15 -2.76
N PRO A 209 5.19 14.73 -3.37
CA PRO A 209 6.48 14.06 -3.47
C PRO A 209 7.02 13.69 -2.08
N TYR A 210 7.44 12.44 -1.89
CA TYR A 210 8.07 12.03 -0.64
C TYR A 210 9.45 12.68 -0.48
N VAL A 211 9.70 13.27 0.69
CA VAL A 211 11.00 13.85 1.02
C VAL A 211 11.94 12.77 1.54
N ILE A 212 12.93 12.40 0.72
CA ILE A 212 13.94 11.41 1.09
C ILE A 212 14.86 12.01 2.17
N THR A 213 14.77 11.50 3.39
CA THR A 213 15.60 11.92 4.53
C THR A 213 16.77 10.98 4.80
N ARG A 214 16.68 9.74 4.29
CA ARG A 214 17.71 8.71 4.40
C ARG A 214 17.72 7.87 3.12
N LEU A 215 18.90 7.62 2.58
CA LEU A 215 19.08 6.82 1.38
C LEU A 215 20.01 5.64 1.68
N GLN A 216 19.52 4.43 1.51
CA GLN A 216 20.39 3.26 1.42
C GLN A 216 21.09 3.27 0.06
N VAL A 217 22.40 3.09 0.09
CA VAL A 217 23.25 2.98 -1.08
C VAL A 217 24.03 1.68 -0.96
N VAL A 218 23.60 0.69 -1.74
CA VAL A 218 24.39 -0.53 -1.95
C VAL A 218 25.32 -0.29 -3.13
N VAL A 219 26.60 -0.58 -2.93
CA VAL A 219 27.67 -0.33 -3.88
C VAL A 219 28.26 -1.65 -4.31
N VAL A 220 28.33 -1.87 -5.62
CA VAL A 220 28.93 -3.06 -6.23
C VAL A 220 29.93 -2.62 -7.30
N PRO A 221 31.10 -3.28 -7.43
CA PRO A 221 31.96 -3.11 -8.58
C PRO A 221 31.21 -3.32 -9.90
N ALA A 222 31.46 -2.50 -10.91
CA ALA A 222 30.73 -2.56 -12.18
C ALA A 222 30.95 -3.87 -12.96
N ASP A 223 32.09 -4.54 -12.74
CA ASP A 223 32.47 -5.83 -13.31
C ASP A 223 31.97 -7.03 -12.49
N ALA A 224 31.33 -6.80 -11.33
CA ALA A 224 30.81 -7.86 -10.49
C ALA A 224 29.57 -8.52 -11.12
N PRO A 225 29.37 -9.85 -10.97
CA PRO A 225 28.20 -10.56 -11.50
C PRO A 225 26.85 -10.02 -11.01
N GLN A 226 26.83 -9.38 -9.83
CA GLN A 226 25.63 -8.82 -9.22
C GLN A 226 25.25 -7.44 -9.77
N ALA A 227 26.18 -6.77 -10.46
CA ALA A 227 25.94 -5.45 -11.01
C ALA A 227 24.97 -5.56 -12.21
N PRO A 228 23.97 -4.65 -12.30
CA PRO A 228 23.15 -4.51 -13.50
C PRO A 228 24.01 -4.35 -14.76
N GLN A 229 23.86 -5.28 -15.68
CA GLN A 229 24.56 -5.26 -16.97
C GLN A 229 23.72 -4.51 -18.00
N SER A 230 24.39 -3.70 -18.83
CA SER A 230 23.73 -3.01 -19.93
C SER A 230 23.51 -3.98 -21.10
N PRO A 231 22.30 -4.03 -21.69
CA PRO A 231 22.10 -4.71 -22.96
C PRO A 231 22.97 -4.11 -24.07
N GLU A 232 23.22 -4.90 -25.10
CA GLU A 232 23.93 -4.45 -26.29
C GLU A 232 23.21 -3.24 -26.91
N ASN A 233 23.97 -2.22 -27.31
CA ASN A 233 23.47 -0.95 -27.87
C ASN A 233 22.72 -0.01 -26.92
N ILE A 234 22.74 -0.24 -25.61
CA ILE A 234 22.26 0.73 -24.62
C ILE A 234 23.46 1.52 -24.08
N PRO A 235 23.58 2.83 -24.38
CA PRO A 235 24.68 3.65 -23.88
C PRO A 235 24.67 3.73 -22.36
N VAL A 236 25.85 3.57 -21.78
CA VAL A 236 26.07 3.70 -20.34
C VAL A 236 26.83 5.00 -20.09
N SER A 237 26.28 5.87 -19.25
CA SER A 237 26.99 7.07 -18.80
C SER A 237 27.88 6.74 -17.61
N SER A 238 29.11 7.24 -17.62
CA SER A 238 29.99 7.26 -16.45
C SER A 238 30.05 8.67 -15.84
N ARG A 239 30.16 8.74 -14.52
CA ARG A 239 30.18 10.00 -13.76
C ARG A 239 31.20 9.93 -12.63
N PRO A 240 31.92 11.02 -12.32
CA PRO A 240 32.82 11.04 -11.17
C PRO A 240 32.02 10.97 -9.86
N TRP A 241 32.45 10.11 -8.94
CA TRP A 241 31.92 10.08 -7.58
C TRP A 241 32.32 11.35 -6.81
N SER A 242 31.34 11.97 -6.18
CA SER A 242 31.47 13.35 -5.70
C SER A 242 31.58 13.47 -4.18
N LEU A 243 31.18 12.44 -3.44
CA LEU A 243 31.22 12.43 -1.98
C LEU A 243 32.63 12.10 -1.47
N PRO A 244 32.99 12.57 -0.25
CA PRO A 244 34.37 12.46 0.26
C PRO A 244 34.86 11.01 0.43
N THR A 245 33.98 10.10 0.85
CA THR A 245 34.35 8.71 1.09
C THR A 245 34.37 7.95 -0.24
N PRO A 246 35.49 7.33 -0.63
CA PRO A 246 35.56 6.49 -1.82
C PRO A 246 34.56 5.33 -1.76
N LEU A 247 33.99 4.95 -2.91
CA LEU A 247 32.98 3.89 -3.01
C LEU A 247 33.51 2.51 -2.55
N SER A 248 34.80 2.24 -2.69
CA SER A 248 35.44 1.02 -2.19
C SER A 248 35.52 0.94 -0.65
N GLN A 249 35.33 2.06 0.06
CA GLN A 249 35.44 2.17 1.51
C GLN A 249 34.12 2.64 2.17
N ILE A 250 33.07 2.83 1.39
CA ILE A 250 31.81 3.39 1.89
C ILE A 250 31.06 2.38 2.77
N GLY A 251 30.50 2.85 3.89
CA GLY A 251 29.67 2.03 4.78
C GLY A 251 30.33 0.71 5.20
N GLU A 252 29.51 -0.34 5.35
CA GLU A 252 29.93 -1.66 5.83
C GLU A 252 29.90 -2.71 4.71
N PRO A 253 30.68 -3.81 4.82
CA PRO A 253 30.56 -4.95 3.92
C PRO A 253 29.13 -5.52 3.88
N ALA A 254 28.63 -5.83 2.69
CA ALA A 254 27.28 -6.33 2.45
C ALA A 254 27.29 -7.70 1.74
N PRO A 255 27.79 -8.77 2.39
CA PRO A 255 27.97 -10.09 1.76
C PRO A 255 26.66 -10.75 1.32
N TRP A 256 25.52 -10.28 1.83
CA TRP A 256 24.18 -10.69 1.42
C TRP A 256 23.79 -10.21 0.01
N VAL A 257 24.50 -9.22 -0.53
CA VAL A 257 24.39 -8.81 -1.95
C VAL A 257 25.44 -9.53 -2.77
N GLY A 258 26.70 -9.46 -2.34
CA GLY A 258 27.84 -10.06 -3.03
C GLY A 258 29.13 -9.90 -2.23
N PRO A 259 30.18 -10.67 -2.54
CA PRO A 259 31.40 -10.73 -1.73
C PRO A 259 32.17 -9.41 -1.65
N THR A 260 32.03 -8.55 -2.66
CA THR A 260 32.68 -7.23 -2.76
C THR A 260 31.71 -6.08 -2.56
N ALA A 261 30.43 -6.38 -2.29
CA ALA A 261 29.41 -5.36 -2.11
C ALA A 261 29.58 -4.64 -0.77
N ARG A 262 29.23 -3.36 -0.75
CA ARG A 262 29.16 -2.55 0.47
C ARG A 262 27.80 -1.87 0.57
N CYS A 263 27.40 -1.51 1.78
CA CYS A 263 26.16 -0.78 2.01
C CYS A 263 26.38 0.36 2.98
N ALA A 264 25.87 1.54 2.62
CA ALA A 264 25.85 2.71 3.48
C ALA A 264 24.44 3.30 3.55
N VAL A 265 24.14 3.97 4.66
CA VAL A 265 22.97 4.83 4.79
C VAL A 265 23.43 6.27 4.80
N ILE A 266 23.05 7.01 3.75
CA ILE A 266 23.37 8.43 3.60
C ILE A 266 22.21 9.23 4.19
N ALA A 267 22.46 9.87 5.33
CA ALA A 267 21.49 10.71 6.06
C ALA A 267 22.06 12.10 6.42
N SER A 268 23.33 12.35 6.08
CA SER A 268 24.00 13.62 6.37
C SER A 268 23.33 14.77 5.63
N ARG A 269 23.04 15.86 6.34
CA ARG A 269 22.45 17.09 5.77
C ARG A 269 23.30 17.73 4.67
N LYS A 270 24.59 17.38 4.58
CA LYS A 270 25.51 17.87 3.55
C LYS A 270 25.60 16.93 2.35
N GLU A 271 25.66 15.62 2.59
CA GLU A 271 25.91 14.63 1.53
C GLU A 271 24.64 14.17 0.84
N LEU A 272 23.54 14.00 1.58
CA LEU A 272 22.29 13.49 1.02
C LEU A 272 21.72 14.42 -0.07
N PRO A 273 21.58 15.75 0.14
CA PRO A 273 21.05 16.62 -0.92
C PRO A 273 21.90 16.60 -2.19
N ARG A 274 23.23 16.57 -2.05
CA ARG A 274 24.16 16.50 -3.18
C ARG A 274 24.01 15.19 -3.94
N LEU A 275 23.94 14.07 -3.24
CA LEU A 275 23.75 12.76 -3.88
C LEU A 275 22.39 12.66 -4.57
N LEU A 276 21.32 13.20 -3.96
CA LEU A 276 20.00 13.23 -4.59
C LEU A 276 19.97 14.08 -5.86
N GLU A 277 20.67 15.21 -5.90
CA GLU A 277 20.82 16.04 -7.12
C GLU A 277 21.51 15.27 -8.25
N GLU A 278 22.58 14.55 -7.94
CA GLU A 278 23.30 13.75 -8.94
C GLU A 278 22.46 12.56 -9.43
N LEU A 279 21.74 11.90 -8.51
CA LEU A 279 20.85 10.77 -8.84
C LEU A 279 19.60 11.19 -9.62
N ALA A 280 19.09 12.42 -9.41
CA ALA A 280 17.92 12.93 -10.11
C ALA A 280 18.11 13.00 -11.64
N THR A 281 19.35 13.10 -12.10
CA THR A 281 19.70 13.10 -13.52
C THR A 281 20.34 11.78 -13.98
N ALA A 282 20.49 10.80 -13.08
CA ALA A 282 21.08 9.50 -13.36
C ALA A 282 20.00 8.43 -13.62
N ASN A 283 20.44 7.26 -14.08
CA ASN A 283 19.61 6.09 -14.30
C ASN A 283 20.24 4.86 -13.63
N THR A 284 19.50 3.75 -13.58
CA THR A 284 19.95 2.51 -12.91
C THR A 284 21.17 1.84 -13.53
N LEU A 285 21.60 2.24 -14.73
CA LEU A 285 22.82 1.75 -15.38
C LEU A 285 24.03 2.67 -15.20
N THR A 286 23.85 3.88 -14.66
CA THR A 286 24.93 4.87 -14.49
C THR A 286 26.11 4.28 -13.73
N ARG A 287 27.32 4.41 -14.30
CA ARG A 287 28.57 4.02 -13.65
C ARG A 287 29.16 5.20 -12.89
N TRP A 288 29.78 4.89 -11.77
CA TRP A 288 30.38 5.87 -10.88
C TRP A 288 31.87 5.60 -10.72
N GLU A 289 32.68 6.55 -11.16
CA GLU A 289 34.14 6.51 -11.09
C GLU A 289 34.59 6.91 -9.69
N SER A 290 35.24 6.02 -8.96
CA SER A 290 35.79 6.30 -7.64
C SER A 290 37.19 5.70 -7.52
N GLY A 291 38.22 6.54 -7.64
CA GLY A 291 39.61 6.09 -7.74
C GLY A 291 39.90 5.53 -9.13
N GLN A 292 40.43 4.30 -9.21
CA GLN A 292 40.72 3.62 -10.48
C GLN A 292 39.65 2.57 -10.86
N GLN A 293 38.49 2.60 -10.20
CA GLN A 293 37.46 1.59 -10.34
C GLN A 293 36.09 2.24 -10.59
N GLU A 294 35.26 1.54 -11.37
CA GLU A 294 33.86 1.89 -11.60
C GLU A 294 32.93 1.04 -10.75
N PHE A 295 31.84 1.67 -10.29
CA PHE A 295 30.84 1.05 -9.46
C PHE A 295 29.43 1.30 -10.00
N VAL A 296 28.49 0.47 -9.56
CA VAL A 296 27.06 0.73 -9.68
C VAL A 296 26.49 1.01 -8.30
N LEU A 297 25.60 2.01 -8.24
CA LEU A 297 24.84 2.34 -7.04
C LEU A 297 23.44 1.75 -7.16
N LEU A 298 23.10 0.87 -6.22
CA LEU A 298 21.77 0.34 -6.02
C LEU A 298 21.15 1.13 -4.87
N VAL A 299 20.34 2.12 -5.23
CA VAL A 299 19.82 3.11 -4.28
C VAL A 299 18.38 2.81 -3.88
N ARG A 300 18.08 3.02 -2.61
CA ARG A 300 16.74 2.81 -2.06
C ARG A 300 16.44 3.85 -0.99
N PRO A 301 15.45 4.74 -1.20
CA PRO A 301 14.97 5.61 -0.13
C PRO A 301 14.48 4.77 1.05
N LEU A 302 14.92 5.11 2.25
CA LEU A 302 14.42 4.46 3.46
C LEU A 302 13.14 5.15 3.93
N LEU A 303 12.13 4.33 4.23
CA LEU A 303 10.90 4.80 4.84
C LEU A 303 11.11 5.05 6.35
N PRO A 304 10.20 5.77 7.06
CA PRO A 304 10.40 6.18 8.45
C PRO A 304 10.84 5.08 9.43
N ASP A 305 10.23 3.89 9.37
CA ASP A 305 10.55 2.76 10.26
C ASP A 305 11.84 2.01 9.88
N GLU A 306 12.39 2.28 8.69
CA GLU A 306 13.48 1.48 8.14
C GLU A 306 14.85 1.98 8.58
N THR A 307 15.75 1.03 8.85
CA THR A 307 17.13 1.31 9.25
C THR A 307 18.13 1.17 8.10
N GLY A 308 17.81 0.34 7.10
CA GLY A 308 18.67 0.05 5.95
C GLY A 308 19.83 -0.90 6.24
N CYS A 309 20.58 -1.26 5.19
CA CYS A 309 21.78 -2.10 5.21
C CYS A 309 21.66 -3.42 5.98
N GLN A 310 20.47 -4.01 5.97
CA GLN A 310 20.20 -5.34 6.49
C GLN A 310 19.55 -6.18 5.39
N PRO A 311 19.79 -7.50 5.35
CA PRO A 311 19.04 -8.38 4.48
C PRO A 311 17.54 -8.22 4.76
N ARG A 312 16.73 -8.06 3.72
CA ARG A 312 15.28 -8.14 3.88
C ARG A 312 14.88 -9.59 4.17
N ARG A 313 13.93 -9.74 5.09
CA ARG A 313 13.38 -11.03 5.52
C ARG A 313 12.10 -11.35 4.76
#